data_AF-A0AAW5CQQ1-F1
#
_entry.id   AF-A0AAW5CQQ1-F1
#
_cell.length_a   1.000
_cell.length_b   1.000
_cell.length_c   1.000
_cell.angle_alpha   90.00
_cell.angle_beta   90.00
_cell.angle_gamma   90.00
#
_symmetry.space_group_name_H-M   'P 1'
#
loop_
_entity.id
_entity.type
_entity.pdbx_description
1 polymer ?
#
loop_
_entity_poly.entity_id
_entity_poly.type
_entity_poly.pdbx_seq_one_letter_code
_entity_poly.pdbx_strand_id
1 'polypeptide(L)'
;MEQEPIARTALDEMVESDQDQMLKAMIPYLPSSGQRFLSVYTKVRELRNTMSLFQSSRRTADLQATGFSGTDPLEMLQDIRKCCGGENRRQIDHITSLMATIQMLQIMNEDSSGGENP
;
A
#
# COMPACT_ATOMS: atom_id res chain seq x y z
N MET A 1 -10.83 -0.80 -22.35
CA MET A 1 -10.88 -0.92 -20.87
C MET A 1 -9.87 0.08 -20.34
N GLU A 2 -10.34 1.17 -19.75
CA GLU A 2 -9.47 2.14 -19.10
C GLU A 2 -8.98 1.47 -17.82
N GLN A 3 -7.72 1.01 -17.82
CA GLN A 3 -7.09 0.59 -16.58
C GLN A 3 -6.85 1.87 -15.80
N GLU A 4 -7.63 2.10 -14.74
CA GLU A 4 -7.32 3.15 -13.78
C GLU A 4 -5.84 2.98 -13.37
N PRO A 5 -5.03 4.06 -13.44
CA PRO A 5 -3.63 3.98 -13.07
C PRO A 5 -3.54 3.50 -11.62
N ILE A 6 -2.81 2.40 -11.42
CA ILE A 6 -2.54 1.85 -10.09
C ILE A 6 -1.79 2.92 -9.30
N ALA A 7 -2.37 3.34 -8.17
CA ALA A 7 -1.74 4.34 -7.32
C ALA A 7 -0.40 3.82 -6.78
N ARG A 8 0.57 4.73 -6.61
CA ARG A 8 1.82 4.39 -5.90
C ARG A 8 1.52 4.09 -4.44
N THR A 9 2.26 3.14 -3.88
CA THR A 9 2.17 2.87 -2.45
C THR A 9 2.95 3.92 -1.67
N ALA A 10 2.60 4.13 -0.40
CA ALA A 10 3.37 5.03 0.48
C ALA A 10 4.86 4.62 0.55
N LEU A 11 5.15 3.32 0.48
CA LEU A 11 6.53 2.84 0.43
C LEU A 11 7.24 3.32 -0.84
N ASP A 12 6.59 3.22 -2.01
CA ASP A 12 7.16 3.69 -3.28
C ASP A 12 7.43 5.20 -3.25
N GLU A 13 6.52 5.99 -2.65
CA GLU A 13 6.71 7.44 -2.50
C GLU A 13 7.92 7.79 -1.63
N MET A 14 8.25 6.97 -0.64
CA MET A 14 9.37 7.20 0.25
C MET A 14 10.73 6.75 -0.30
N VAL A 15 10.74 5.75 -1.20
CA VAL A 15 11.97 5.15 -1.72
C VAL A 15 12.31 5.59 -3.13
N GLU A 16 11.34 6.13 -3.88
CA GLU A 16 11.52 6.59 -5.25
C GLU A 16 11.58 8.13 -5.33
N SER A 17 12.55 8.65 -6.08
CA SER A 17 12.66 10.08 -6.38
C SER A 17 12.23 10.40 -7.81
N ASP A 18 12.03 11.68 -8.13
CA ASP A 18 11.80 12.14 -9.51
C ASP A 18 12.90 11.66 -10.47
N GLN A 19 14.14 11.62 -9.99
CA GLN A 19 15.27 11.09 -10.77
C GLN A 19 15.11 9.59 -11.06
N ASP A 20 14.58 8.80 -10.13
CA ASP A 20 14.31 7.37 -10.37
C ASP A 20 13.25 7.20 -11.46
N GLN A 21 12.21 8.04 -11.46
CA GLN A 21 11.19 8.03 -12.50
C GLN A 21 11.74 8.45 -13.85
N MET A 22 12.59 9.47 -13.89
CA MET A 22 13.27 9.89 -15.11
C MET A 22 14.12 8.75 -15.68
N LEU A 23 14.90 8.06 -14.85
CA LEU A 23 15.70 6.91 -15.29
C LEU A 23 14.82 5.76 -15.79
N LYS A 24 13.73 5.43 -15.09
CA LYS A 24 12.78 4.41 -15.53
C LYS A 24 12.11 4.77 -16.86
N ALA A 25 11.72 6.02 -17.02
CA ALA A 25 11.07 6.51 -18.25
C ALA A 25 12.01 6.49 -19.46
N MET A 26 13.33 6.57 -19.25
CA MET A 26 14.32 6.43 -20.32
C MET A 26 14.47 4.99 -20.82
N ILE A 27 14.19 3.98 -19.98
CA ILE A 27 14.44 2.56 -20.29
C ILE A 27 13.88 2.16 -21.67
N PRO A 28 12.61 2.41 -22.03
CA PRO A 28 12.05 1.98 -23.31
C PRO A 28 12.78 2.52 -24.55
N TYR A 29 13.55 3.60 -24.41
CA TYR A 29 14.27 4.27 -25.50
C TYR A 29 15.73 3.79 -25.66
N LEU A 30 16.21 2.90 -24.79
CA LEU A 30 17.57 2.37 -24.85
C LEU A 30 17.66 1.10 -25.71
N PRO A 31 18.84 0.77 -26.27
CA PRO A 31 19.09 -0.55 -26.84
C PRO A 31 19.05 -1.63 -25.74
N SER A 32 18.84 -2.91 -26.11
CA SER A 32 18.58 -4.01 -25.17
C SER A 32 19.60 -4.15 -24.03
N SER A 33 20.88 -3.90 -24.30
CA SER A 33 21.93 -3.91 -23.27
C SER A 33 21.75 -2.78 -22.25
N GLY A 34 21.41 -1.58 -22.71
CA GLY A 34 21.12 -0.40 -21.89
C GLY A 34 19.83 -0.57 -21.10
N GLN A 35 18.79 -1.15 -21.70
CA GLN A 35 17.54 -1.49 -21.00
C GLN A 35 17.81 -2.39 -19.80
N ARG A 36 18.55 -3.49 -20.03
CA ARG A 36 18.88 -4.45 -18.98
C ARG A 36 19.71 -3.80 -17.88
N PHE A 37 20.75 -3.06 -18.24
CA PHE A 37 21.62 -2.40 -17.28
C PHE A 37 20.84 -1.38 -16.43
N LEU A 38 20.10 -0.48 -17.08
CA LEU A 38 19.39 0.59 -16.38
C LEU A 38 18.22 0.04 -15.53
N SER A 39 17.53 -1.00 -15.97
CA SER A 39 16.49 -1.68 -15.19
C SER A 39 17.06 -2.29 -13.90
N VAL A 40 18.22 -2.95 -13.99
CA VAL A 40 18.89 -3.51 -12.80
C VAL A 40 19.36 -2.38 -11.89
N TYR A 41 19.95 -1.33 -12.46
CA TYR A 41 20.43 -0.18 -11.70
C TYR A 41 19.32 0.49 -10.89
N THR A 42 18.17 0.79 -11.52
CA THR A 42 17.04 1.43 -10.82
C THR A 42 16.49 0.53 -9.72
N LYS A 43 16.38 -0.79 -9.96
CA LYS A 43 15.93 -1.75 -8.94
C LYS A 43 16.89 -1.87 -7.76
N VAL A 44 18.20 -1.86 -8.01
CA VAL A 44 19.20 -1.87 -6.93
C VAL A 44 19.13 -0.57 -6.13
N ARG A 45 18.91 0.58 -6.79
CA ARG A 45 18.76 1.86 -6.10
C ARG A 45 17.52 1.89 -5.20
N GLU A 46 16.37 1.45 -5.71
CA GLU A 46 15.15 1.27 -4.90
C GLU A 46 15.43 0.40 -3.68
N LEU A 47 16.02 -0.77 -3.87
CA LEU A 47 16.32 -1.69 -2.78
C LEU A 47 17.23 -1.05 -1.71
N ARG A 48 18.27 -0.32 -2.14
CA ARG A 48 19.16 0.40 -1.22
C ARG A 48 18.43 1.51 -0.46
N ASN A 49 17.54 2.24 -1.12
CA ASN A 49 16.73 3.28 -0.49
C ASN A 49 15.78 2.67 0.54
N THR A 50 15.11 1.56 0.21
CA THR A 50 14.28 0.79 1.14
C THR A 50 15.08 0.33 2.35
N MET A 51 16.26 -0.27 2.16
CA MET A 51 17.12 -0.67 3.29
C MET A 51 17.53 0.52 4.16
N SER A 52 17.88 1.65 3.53
CA SER A 52 18.25 2.88 4.24
C SER A 52 17.08 3.49 5.03
N LEU A 53 15.86 3.37 4.52
CA LEU A 53 14.64 3.83 5.18
C LEU A 53 14.47 3.16 6.55
N PHE A 54 14.62 1.83 6.61
CA PHE A 54 14.47 1.06 7.85
C PHE A 54 15.69 1.09 8.78
N GLN A 55 16.88 1.40 8.26
CA GLN A 55 18.07 1.61 9.09
C GLN A 55 18.05 2.98 9.81
N SER A 56 17.31 3.94 9.27
CA SER A 56 17.22 5.29 9.83
C SER A 56 16.08 5.35 10.85
N SER A 57 16.37 5.26 12.14
CA SER A 57 15.35 5.26 13.22
C SER A 57 14.39 6.47 13.22
N ARG A 58 14.73 7.57 12.52
CA ARG A 58 13.83 8.71 12.27
C ARG A 58 12.84 8.47 11.14
N ARG A 59 13.24 7.83 10.03
CA ARG A 59 12.34 7.57 8.90
C ARG A 59 11.42 6.38 9.14
N THR A 60 11.78 5.47 10.05
CA THR A 60 10.86 4.50 10.62
C THR A 60 9.76 5.14 11.47
N ALA A 61 10.03 6.29 12.10
CA ALA A 61 9.01 7.06 12.82
C ALA A 61 8.05 7.76 11.84
N ASP A 62 8.55 8.27 10.71
CA ASP A 62 7.69 8.78 9.63
C ASP A 62 6.81 7.67 9.02
N LEU A 63 7.35 6.46 8.83
CA LEU A 63 6.55 5.29 8.41
C LEU A 63 5.42 4.99 9.41
N GLN A 64 5.71 5.02 10.70
CA GLN A 64 4.71 4.84 11.76
C GLN A 64 3.66 5.96 11.73
N ALA A 65 4.07 7.22 11.50
CA ALA A 65 3.19 8.38 11.37
C ALA A 65 2.32 8.36 10.09
N THR A 66 2.76 7.69 9.01
CA THR A 66 1.95 7.45 7.80
C THR A 66 0.93 6.32 7.95
N GLY A 67 0.72 5.81 9.17
CA GLY A 67 -0.29 4.78 9.44
C GLY A 67 0.24 3.36 9.47
N PHE A 68 1.53 3.11 9.75
CA PHE A 68 2.03 1.74 10.03
C PHE A 68 1.97 1.34 11.51
N SER A 69 1.66 2.27 12.42
CA SER A 69 1.50 1.98 13.85
C SER A 69 0.05 2.18 14.29
N GLY A 70 -0.74 1.10 14.29
CA GLY A 70 -2.07 1.06 14.92
C GLY A 70 -3.26 1.42 14.02
N THR A 71 -3.17 1.19 12.72
CA THR A 71 -4.23 1.48 11.73
C THR A 71 -5.44 0.56 11.91
N ASP A 72 -6.62 1.14 11.77
CA ASP A 72 -7.87 0.41 11.60
C ASP A 72 -7.74 -0.54 10.39
N PRO A 73 -8.01 -1.85 10.53
CA PRO A 73 -7.96 -2.80 9.42
C PRO A 73 -8.75 -2.34 8.18
N LEU A 74 -9.80 -1.54 8.37
CA LEU A 74 -10.58 -0.97 7.28
C LEU A 74 -9.80 0.09 6.49
N GLU A 75 -9.05 0.96 7.16
CA GLU A 75 -8.21 1.98 6.53
C GLU A 75 -7.08 1.32 5.72
N MET A 76 -6.44 0.29 6.27
CA MET A 76 -5.45 -0.53 5.54
C MET A 76 -6.04 -1.14 4.27
N LEU A 77 -7.26 -1.69 4.32
CA LEU A 77 -7.92 -2.22 3.14
C LEU A 77 -8.26 -1.14 2.11
N GLN A 78 -8.65 0.05 2.55
CA GLN A 78 -8.89 1.17 1.64
C GLN A 78 -7.60 1.59 0.92
N ASP A 79 -6.45 1.56 1.59
CA ASP A 79 -5.16 1.85 0.96
C ASP A 79 -4.73 0.76 -0.02
N ILE A 80 -4.89 -0.51 0.36
CA ILE A 80 -4.65 -1.64 -0.56
C ILE A 80 -5.59 -1.55 -1.78
N ARG A 81 -6.85 -1.14 -1.59
CA ARG A 81 -7.82 -0.96 -2.66
C ARG A 81 -7.35 0.09 -3.68
N LYS A 82 -6.71 1.18 -3.24
CA LYS A 82 -6.17 2.24 -4.12
C LYS A 82 -5.04 1.74 -5.01
N CYS A 83 -4.24 0.77 -4.53
CA CYS A 83 -3.14 0.18 -5.29
C CYS A 83 -3.52 -1.12 -6.03
N CYS A 84 -4.80 -1.50 -6.05
CA CYS A 84 -5.29 -2.69 -6.76
C CYS A 84 -6.22 -2.32 -7.93
N GLY A 85 -6.12 -3.07 -9.03
CA GLY A 85 -7.05 -3.02 -10.15
C GLY A 85 -7.78 -4.34 -10.37
N GLY A 86 -8.86 -4.32 -11.16
CA GLY A 86 -9.51 -5.53 -11.65
C GLY A 86 -10.09 -6.45 -10.56
N GLU A 87 -9.74 -7.73 -10.61
CA GLU A 87 -10.22 -8.76 -9.68
C GLU A 87 -9.76 -8.53 -8.24
N ASN A 88 -8.50 -8.14 -8.05
CA ASN A 88 -7.94 -7.88 -6.72
C ASN A 88 -8.72 -6.77 -6.00
N ARG A 89 -9.14 -5.72 -6.72
CA ARG A 89 -9.97 -4.65 -6.14
C ARG A 89 -11.34 -5.16 -5.68
N ARG A 90 -11.98 -6.04 -6.47
CA ARG A 90 -13.25 -6.67 -6.09
C ARG A 90 -13.08 -7.55 -4.86
N GLN A 91 -11.99 -8.29 -4.76
CA GLN A 91 -11.69 -9.10 -3.57
C GLN A 91 -11.56 -8.22 -2.32
N ILE A 92 -10.86 -7.08 -2.41
CA ILE A 92 -10.77 -6.12 -1.30
C ILE A 92 -12.14 -5.53 -0.94
N ASP A 93 -12.97 -5.19 -1.92
CA ASP A 93 -14.34 -4.70 -1.69
C ASP A 93 -15.20 -5.74 -0.95
N HIS A 94 -15.08 -7.02 -1.30
CA HIS A 94 -15.77 -8.11 -0.62
C HIS A 94 -15.30 -8.30 0.82
N ILE A 95 -13.99 -8.30 1.06
CA ILE A 95 -13.41 -8.42 2.41
C ILE A 95 -13.84 -7.24 3.27
N THR A 96 -13.82 -6.02 2.72
CA THR A 96 -14.26 -4.79 3.39
C THR A 96 -15.73 -4.88 3.80
N SER A 97 -16.58 -5.35 2.89
CA SER A 97 -18.02 -5.52 3.15
C SER A 97 -18.28 -6.56 4.23
N LEU A 98 -17.57 -7.69 4.20
CA LEU A 98 -17.70 -8.74 5.21
C LEU A 98 -17.31 -8.21 6.61
N MET A 99 -16.23 -7.44 6.71
CA MET A 99 -15.84 -6.85 8.00
C MET A 99 -16.89 -5.87 8.53
N ALA A 100 -17.48 -5.03 7.67
CA ALA A 100 -18.57 -4.15 8.08
C ALA A 100 -19.78 -4.93 8.61
N THR A 101 -20.14 -6.05 7.97
CA THR A 101 -21.24 -6.90 8.46
C THR A 101 -20.94 -7.55 9.81
N ILE A 102 -19.70 -8.00 10.04
CA ILE A 102 -19.30 -8.59 11.33
C ILE A 102 -19.33 -7.53 12.43
N GLN A 103 -18.87 -6.31 12.18
CA GLN A 103 -18.92 -5.22 13.15
C GLN A 103 -20.37 -4.88 13.52
N MET A 104 -21.28 -4.82 12.54
CA MET A 104 -22.71 -4.60 12.80
C MET A 104 -23.31 -5.71 13.68
N LEU A 105 -22.96 -6.98 13.42
CA LEU A 105 -23.42 -8.11 14.24
C LEU A 105 -22.87 -8.06 15.67
N GLN A 106 -21.62 -7.62 15.86
CA GLN A 106 -21.02 -7.45 17.18
C GLN A 106 -21.74 -6.39 18.00
N ILE A 107 -22.03 -5.22 17.39
CA ILE A 107 -22.78 -4.13 18.03
C ILE A 107 -24.19 -4.61 18.43
N MET A 108 -24.88 -5.32 17.54
CA MET A 108 -26.21 -5.89 17.83
C MET A 108 -26.17 -6.93 18.96
N ASN A 109 -25.08 -7.70 19.09
CA ASN A 109 -24.92 -8.72 20.12
C ASN A 109 -24.53 -8.12 21.49
N GLU A 110 -23.79 -7.01 21.53
CA GLU A 110 -23.49 -6.27 22.76
C GLU A 110 -24.74 -5.58 23.35
N ASP A 111 -25.58 -4.95 22.51
CA ASP A 111 -26.81 -4.28 22.95
C ASP A 111 -27.84 -5.27 23.54
N SER A 112 -27.83 -6.54 23.09
CA SER A 112 -28.74 -7.58 23.59
C SER A 112 -28.33 -8.16 24.95
N SER A 113 -27.09 -7.92 25.43
CA SER A 113 -26.56 -8.51 26.67
C SER A 113 -26.64 -7.58 27.89
N GLY A 114 -27.05 -6.31 27.73
CA GLY A 114 -27.11 -5.31 28.81
C GLY A 114 -28.43 -5.22 29.57
N GLY A 115 -29.39 -6.12 29.29
CA GLY A 115 -30.80 -5.95 29.66
C GLY A 115 -31.39 -6.98 30.62
N GLU A 116 -30.62 -7.71 31.42
CA GLU A 116 -31.18 -8.61 32.45
C GLU A 116 -30.32 -8.64 33.72
N ASN A 117 -30.75 -7.92 34.77
CA ASN A 117 -31.04 -8.50 36.09
C ASN A 117 -31.66 -7.46 37.07
N PRO A 118 -32.43 -7.92 38.08
CA PRO A 118 -33.69 -7.36 38.58
C PRO A 118 -33.59 -6.24 39.62
#